data_AF-A0AA40D1N7-F1
#
_entry.id   AF-A0AA40D1N7-F1
#
_cell.length_a   1.000
_cell.length_b   1.000
_cell.length_c   1.000
_cell.angle_alpha   90.00
_cell.angle_beta   90.00
_cell.angle_gamma   90.00
#
_symmetry.space_group_name_H-M   'P 1'
#
loop_
_entity.id
_entity.type
_entity.pdbx_description
1 polymer ?
#
loop_
_entity_poly.entity_id
_entity_poly.type
_entity_poly.pdbx_seq_one_letter_code
_entity_poly.pdbx_strand_id
1 'polypeptide(L)'
;LLWKVFPPGLDEPETTVLYYHDLHLNNILVNEEGEITAVLDWECVSAMPLWMSTKVPKFLDEPTREEEPQRDRYADETPEEAAAAAERLHDPDYLDNEGKNSLYFIHQMEYEATQLRKVYEATLRRLWPEWPRGEDTFLEINLYHAVGQCDGI
;
A
#
# COMPACT_ATOMS: atom_id res chain seq x y z
N LEU A 1 8.64 -13.31 34.05
CA LEU A 1 8.58 -11.84 34.11
C LEU A 1 7.78 -11.38 32.90
N LEU A 2 6.51 -10.98 33.11
CA LEU A 2 5.71 -10.33 32.06
C LEU A 2 6.38 -9.00 31.75
N TRP A 3 6.76 -8.80 30.50
CA TRP A 3 7.28 -7.53 30.02
C TRP A 3 6.17 -6.51 30.25
N LYS A 4 6.42 -5.50 31.07
CA LYS A 4 5.52 -4.35 31.20
C LYS A 4 5.68 -3.52 29.94
N VAL A 5 5.09 -4.01 28.84
CA VAL A 5 4.94 -3.29 27.57
C VAL A 5 4.11 -2.02 27.81
N PHE A 6 3.14 -2.10 28.71
CA PHE A 6 2.29 -0.96 29.03
C PHE A 6 2.80 -0.22 30.27
N PRO A 7 3.05 1.10 30.17
CA PRO A 7 3.46 1.89 31.31
C PRO A 7 2.39 1.83 32.42
N PRO A 8 2.79 1.66 33.70
CA PRO A 8 1.83 1.67 34.80
C PRO A 8 1.26 3.08 34.98
N GLY A 9 -0.02 3.27 34.70
CA GLY A 9 -0.75 4.53 34.97
C GLY A 9 -1.58 5.14 33.82
N LEU A 10 -1.97 4.37 32.81
CA LEU A 10 -2.95 4.86 31.82
C LEU A 10 -4.36 4.75 32.42
N ASP A 11 -4.81 5.79 33.12
CA ASP A 11 -6.21 5.94 33.54
C ASP A 11 -7.16 6.19 32.35
N GLU A 12 -6.61 6.50 31.17
CA GLU A 12 -7.34 6.66 29.92
C GLU A 12 -7.09 5.48 28.96
N PRO A 13 -8.15 4.89 28.37
CA PRO A 13 -8.00 3.83 27.38
C PRO A 13 -7.30 4.35 26.13
N GLU A 14 -6.36 3.58 25.59
CA GLU A 14 -5.73 3.88 24.30
C GLU A 14 -6.79 3.88 23.19
N THR A 15 -6.79 4.91 22.36
CA THR A 15 -7.70 4.99 21.21
C THR A 15 -7.26 3.98 20.16
N THR A 16 -8.19 3.11 19.76
CA THR A 16 -7.96 2.10 18.72
C THR A 16 -8.80 2.37 17.48
N VAL A 17 -8.35 1.80 16.37
CA VAL A 17 -8.99 1.86 15.06
C VAL A 17 -9.04 0.48 14.46
N LEU A 18 -10.05 0.24 13.61
CA LEU A 18 -10.05 -0.94 12.76
C LEU A 18 -8.94 -0.79 11.73
N TYR A 19 -7.97 -1.68 11.81
CA TYR A 19 -6.85 -1.75 10.89
C TYR A 19 -7.02 -2.95 9.97
N TYR A 20 -6.82 -2.70 8.68
CA TYR A 20 -6.98 -3.70 7.64
C TYR A 20 -5.60 -4.16 7.20
N HIS A 21 -5.23 -5.40 7.53
CA HIS A 21 -3.87 -5.91 7.32
C HIS A 21 -3.56 -6.26 5.86
N ASP A 22 -4.57 -6.62 5.06
CA ASP A 22 -4.39 -7.10 3.69
C ASP A 22 -4.82 -6.09 2.61
N LEU A 23 -4.65 -4.78 2.89
CA LEU A 23 -5.18 -3.75 2.01
C LEU A 23 -4.30 -3.67 0.77
N HIS A 24 -4.66 -4.41 -0.27
CA HIS A 24 -4.04 -4.39 -1.59
C HIS A 24 -5.08 -4.01 -2.66
N LEU A 25 -4.60 -3.63 -3.86
CA LEU A 25 -5.46 -3.08 -4.92
C LEU A 25 -6.62 -4.00 -5.32
N ASN A 26 -6.43 -5.33 -5.30
CA ASN A 26 -7.51 -6.28 -5.65
C ASN A 26 -8.65 -6.33 -4.62
N ASN A 27 -8.44 -5.77 -3.42
CA ASN A 27 -9.46 -5.70 -2.36
C ASN A 27 -10.18 -4.34 -2.37
N ILE A 28 -9.94 -3.47 -3.36
CA ILE A 28 -10.58 -2.15 -3.50
C ILE A 28 -11.40 -2.14 -4.78
N LEU A 29 -12.71 -1.95 -4.65
CA LEU A 29 -13.61 -1.81 -5.78
C LEU A 29 -13.74 -0.35 -6.19
N VAL A 30 -13.64 -0.11 -7.50
CA VAL A 30 -13.83 1.20 -8.12
C VAL A 30 -14.97 1.15 -9.14
N ASN A 31 -15.74 2.24 -9.27
CA ASN A 31 -16.72 2.36 -10.36
C ASN A 31 -16.06 2.80 -11.68
N GLU A 32 -16.87 2.96 -12.72
CA GLU A 32 -16.42 3.40 -14.06
C GLU A 32 -15.79 4.81 -14.03
N GLU A 33 -16.18 5.64 -13.06
CA GLU A 33 -15.63 6.98 -12.83
C GLU A 33 -14.33 6.99 -12.01
N GLY A 34 -13.87 5.82 -11.53
CA GLY A 34 -12.66 5.69 -10.72
C GLY A 34 -12.84 6.03 -9.23
N GLU A 35 -14.07 6.12 -8.75
CA GLU A 35 -14.39 6.35 -7.34
C GLU A 35 -14.38 5.03 -6.56
N ILE A 36 -13.82 5.04 -5.35
CA ILE A 36 -13.83 3.87 -4.46
C ILE A 36 -15.28 3.62 -3.99
N THR A 37 -15.78 2.42 -4.24
CA THR A 37 -17.15 2.02 -3.91
C THR A 37 -17.23 1.02 -2.75
N ALA A 38 -16.21 0.18 -2.61
CA ALA A 38 -16.15 -0.83 -1.55
C ALA A 38 -14.71 -1.27 -1.27
N VAL A 39 -14.50 -1.75 -0.04
CA VAL A 39 -13.31 -2.52 0.35
C VAL A 39 -13.77 -3.92 0.70
N LEU A 40 -13.14 -4.94 0.15
CA LEU A 40 -13.50 -6.34 0.31
C LEU A 40 -12.74 -6.97 1.48
N ASP A 41 -12.83 -8.30 1.61
CA ASP A 41 -11.96 -9.18 2.40
C ASP A 41 -11.61 -8.78 3.86
N TRP A 42 -12.63 -8.51 4.66
CA TRP A 42 -12.50 -8.07 6.05
C TRP A 42 -12.11 -9.16 7.07
N GLU A 43 -11.69 -10.35 6.63
CA GLU A 43 -11.45 -11.47 7.55
C GLU A 43 -10.20 -11.29 8.44
N CYS A 44 -9.29 -10.41 8.02
CA CYS A 44 -8.03 -10.11 8.71
C CYS A 44 -8.01 -8.69 9.32
N VAL A 45 -9.13 -8.18 9.84
CA VAL A 45 -9.14 -6.88 10.53
C VAL A 45 -8.93 -7.02 12.03
N SER A 46 -8.14 -6.11 12.61
CA SER A 46 -7.92 -6.05 14.05
C SER A 46 -8.10 -4.63 14.60
N ALA A 47 -8.42 -4.53 15.90
CA ALA A 47 -8.41 -3.26 16.61
C ALA A 47 -6.97 -2.93 17.01
N MET A 48 -6.39 -1.90 16.39
CA MET A 48 -4.99 -1.52 16.57
C MET A 48 -4.89 -0.11 17.16
N PRO A 49 -3.83 0.18 17.93
CA PRO A 49 -3.45 1.55 18.26
C PRO A 49 -3.58 2.52 17.09
N LEU A 50 -4.14 3.69 17.36
CA LEU A 50 -4.44 4.70 16.34
C LEU A 50 -3.21 5.08 15.49
N TRP A 51 -2.01 5.11 16.09
CA TRP A 51 -0.74 5.40 15.38
C TRP A 51 -0.36 4.37 14.30
N MET A 52 -1.04 3.21 14.23
CA MET A 52 -0.84 2.22 13.15
C MET A 52 -1.67 2.50 11.90
N SER A 53 -2.87 3.10 12.01
CA SER A 53 -3.67 3.55 10.83
C SER A 53 -3.02 4.64 9.98
N THR A 54 -1.85 5.03 10.43
CA THR A 54 -1.11 6.21 10.12
C THR A 54 0.03 5.90 9.14
N LYS A 55 0.36 4.60 9.01
CA LYS A 55 1.35 4.09 8.08
C LYS A 55 0.87 4.22 6.64
N VAL A 56 1.83 4.32 5.73
CA VAL A 56 1.58 4.27 4.30
C VAL A 56 1.14 2.84 3.95
N PRO A 57 0.01 2.64 3.25
CA PRO A 57 -0.41 1.33 2.79
C PRO A 57 0.69 0.65 1.95
N LYS A 58 0.84 -0.67 2.10
CA LYS A 58 1.92 -1.44 1.47
C LYS A 58 1.97 -1.28 -0.05
N PHE A 59 0.82 -1.21 -0.72
CA PHE A 59 0.75 -1.01 -2.18
C PHE A 59 1.22 0.38 -2.65
N LEU A 60 1.40 1.33 -1.73
CA LEU A 60 2.02 2.63 -2.00
C LEU A 60 3.51 2.65 -1.63
N ASP A 61 4.03 1.61 -0.98
CA ASP A 61 5.43 1.50 -0.52
C ASP A 61 6.37 0.91 -1.59
N GLU A 62 6.12 1.25 -2.85
CA GLU A 62 6.97 0.90 -3.98
C GLU A 62 8.27 1.72 -4.01
N PRO A 63 9.28 1.34 -4.82
CA PRO A 63 10.47 2.16 -5.05
C PRO A 63 10.11 3.59 -5.48
N THR A 64 10.83 4.57 -4.93
CA THR A 64 10.58 5.99 -5.22
C THR A 64 11.05 6.36 -6.62
N ARG A 65 10.18 7.01 -7.39
CA ARG A 65 10.48 7.59 -8.71
C ARG A 65 9.83 8.95 -8.86
N GLU A 66 10.66 9.99 -8.85
CA GLU A 66 10.21 11.39 -8.90
C GLU A 66 9.89 11.88 -10.31
N GLU A 67 10.61 11.37 -11.31
CA GLU A 67 10.47 11.76 -12.70
C GLU A 67 9.56 10.79 -13.45
N GLU A 68 8.60 11.33 -14.20
CA GLU A 68 7.67 10.55 -15.01
C GLU A 68 8.43 9.81 -16.13
N PRO A 69 8.26 8.47 -16.26
CA PRO A 69 8.94 7.70 -17.28
C PRO A 69 8.45 8.09 -18.68
N GLN A 70 9.39 8.49 -19.53
CA GLN A 70 9.07 8.85 -20.91
C GLN A 70 8.98 7.56 -21.76
N ARG A 71 7.77 7.20 -22.23
CA ARG A 71 7.50 5.95 -22.98
C ARG A 71 8.49 5.69 -24.12
N ASP A 72 8.84 6.73 -24.88
CA ASP A 72 9.73 6.63 -26.04
C ASP A 72 11.19 6.30 -25.69
N ARG A 73 11.58 6.38 -24.41
CA ARG A 73 12.91 5.98 -23.94
C ARG A 73 13.03 4.48 -23.64
N TYR A 74 11.92 3.75 -23.67
CA TYR A 74 11.87 2.32 -23.39
C TYR A 74 11.83 1.50 -24.67
N ALA A 75 12.47 0.33 -24.60
CA ALA A 75 12.45 -0.63 -25.69
C ALA A 75 11.04 -1.17 -25.92
N ASP A 76 10.75 -1.46 -27.19
CA ASP A 76 9.59 -2.23 -27.55
C ASP A 76 9.76 -3.68 -27.07
N GLU A 77 8.63 -4.38 -26.95
CA GLU A 77 8.66 -5.81 -26.63
C GLU A 77 9.41 -6.61 -27.71
N THR A 78 10.09 -7.69 -27.30
CA THR A 78 10.70 -8.60 -28.27
C THR A 78 9.65 -9.48 -28.93
N PRO A 79 9.93 -10.07 -30.11
CA PRO A 79 9.03 -11.03 -30.73
C PRO A 79 8.66 -12.21 -29.82
N GLU A 80 9.59 -12.64 -28.96
CA GLU A 80 9.35 -13.68 -27.97
C GLU A 80 8.39 -13.23 -26.86
N GLU A 81 8.53 -11.99 -26.38
CA GLU A 81 7.62 -11.40 -25.38
C GLU A 81 6.21 -11.25 -25.96
N ALA A 82 6.09 -10.74 -27.20
CA ALA A 82 4.82 -10.61 -27.89
C ALA A 82 4.13 -11.96 -28.12
N ALA A 83 4.89 -13.00 -28.50
CA ALA A 83 4.36 -14.35 -28.66
C ALA A 83 3.86 -14.93 -27.34
N ALA A 84 4.59 -14.71 -26.23
CA ALA A 84 4.17 -15.15 -24.90
C ALA A 84 2.93 -14.38 -24.39
N ALA A 85 2.78 -13.11 -24.76
CA ALA A 85 1.58 -12.31 -24.47
C ALA A 85 0.35 -12.82 -25.25
N ALA A 86 0.54 -13.22 -26.51
CA ALA A 86 -0.52 -13.76 -27.36
C ALA A 86 -1.19 -15.02 -26.78
N GLU A 87 -0.47 -15.84 -26.03
CA GLU A 87 -1.03 -17.02 -25.35
C GLU A 87 -1.94 -16.65 -24.17
N ARG A 88 -1.75 -15.46 -23.58
CA ARG A 88 -2.52 -14.96 -22.43
C ARG A 88 -3.68 -14.04 -22.80
N LEU A 89 -3.83 -13.70 -24.08
CA LEU A 89 -4.87 -12.79 -24.59
C LEU A 89 -6.31 -13.27 -24.34
N HIS A 90 -6.50 -14.52 -23.96
CA HIS A 90 -7.80 -15.08 -23.58
C HIS A 90 -8.14 -14.89 -22.09
N ASP A 91 -7.19 -14.45 -21.28
CA ASP A 91 -7.41 -14.13 -19.88
C ASP A 91 -8.01 -12.72 -19.78
N PRO A 92 -9.25 -12.57 -19.27
CA PRO A 92 -9.90 -11.26 -19.15
C PRO A 92 -9.16 -10.31 -18.20
N ASP A 93 -8.31 -10.82 -17.32
CA ASP A 93 -7.53 -10.03 -16.37
C ASP A 93 -6.12 -9.71 -16.90
N TYR A 94 -5.77 -10.18 -18.10
CA TYR A 94 -4.47 -9.90 -18.71
C TYR A 94 -4.40 -8.49 -19.29
N LEU A 95 -3.52 -7.68 -18.73
CA LEU A 95 -3.15 -6.37 -19.26
C LEU A 95 -2.07 -6.54 -20.33
N ASP A 96 -2.30 -6.01 -21.52
CA ASP A 96 -1.28 -5.98 -22.56
C ASP A 96 -0.21 -4.94 -22.24
N ASN A 97 1.01 -5.14 -22.75
CA ASN A 97 2.08 -4.16 -22.58
C ASN A 97 2.06 -3.10 -23.70
N GLU A 98 0.99 -3.00 -24.50
CA GLU A 98 0.83 -2.05 -25.61
C GLU A 98 2.09 -1.90 -26.51
N GLY A 99 2.80 -3.00 -26.76
CA GLY A 99 4.03 -3.03 -27.58
C GLY A 99 5.31 -2.54 -26.90
N LYS A 100 5.28 -2.22 -25.60
CA LYS A 100 6.47 -1.86 -24.80
C LYS A 100 6.93 -3.02 -23.93
N ASN A 101 8.21 -3.02 -23.56
CA ASN A 101 8.65 -3.93 -22.52
C ASN A 101 8.00 -3.60 -21.16
N SER A 102 7.92 -4.59 -20.28
CA SER A 102 7.29 -4.43 -18.95
C SER A 102 7.98 -3.38 -18.08
N LEU A 103 9.25 -3.06 -18.34
CA LEU A 103 10.02 -2.08 -17.57
C LEU A 103 9.42 -0.68 -17.62
N TYR A 104 8.80 -0.29 -18.74
CA TYR A 104 8.09 0.99 -18.82
C TYR A 104 6.96 1.06 -17.79
N PHE A 105 6.09 0.04 -17.76
CA PHE A 105 4.93 -0.01 -16.87
C PHE A 105 5.33 -0.14 -15.40
N ILE A 106 6.37 -0.92 -15.08
CA ILE A 106 6.93 -0.99 -13.72
C ILE A 106 7.33 0.40 -13.24
N HIS A 107 8.11 1.13 -14.05
CA HIS A 107 8.53 2.49 -13.69
C HIS A 107 7.37 3.49 -13.67
N GLN A 108 6.32 3.26 -14.46
CA GLN A 108 5.12 4.08 -14.43
C GLN A 108 4.37 3.89 -13.11
N MET A 109 4.18 2.65 -12.67
CA MET A 109 3.56 2.35 -11.37
C MET A 109 4.37 2.94 -10.20
N GLU A 110 5.70 2.83 -10.22
CA GLU A 110 6.57 3.43 -9.19
C GLU A 110 6.41 4.96 -9.12
N TYR A 111 6.31 5.62 -10.28
CA TYR A 111 6.08 7.06 -10.35
C TYR A 111 4.70 7.44 -9.80
N GLU A 112 3.65 6.73 -10.22
CA GLU A 112 2.26 6.96 -9.77
C GLU A 112 2.12 6.73 -8.25
N ALA A 113 2.69 5.64 -7.73
CA ALA A 113 2.74 5.35 -6.30
C ALA A 113 3.50 6.46 -5.53
N THR A 114 4.59 6.98 -6.09
CA THR A 114 5.35 8.10 -5.51
C THR A 114 4.50 9.36 -5.42
N GLN A 115 3.77 9.73 -6.48
CA GLN A 115 2.89 10.90 -6.43
C GLN A 115 1.72 10.69 -5.46
N LEU A 116 1.13 9.49 -5.45
CA LEU A 116 0.02 9.16 -4.56
C LEU A 116 0.45 9.15 -3.09
N ARG A 117 1.67 8.69 -2.77
CA ARG A 117 2.24 8.78 -1.41
C ARG A 117 2.30 10.22 -0.91
N LYS A 118 2.69 11.16 -1.76
CA LYS A 118 2.69 12.60 -1.40
C LYS A 118 1.29 13.13 -1.13
N VAL A 119 0.31 12.75 -1.96
CA VAL A 119 -1.10 13.12 -1.76
C VAL A 119 -1.64 12.52 -0.46
N TYR A 120 -1.33 11.26 -0.18
CA TYR A 120 -1.71 10.56 1.05
C TYR A 120 -1.15 11.29 2.28
N GLU A 121 0.16 11.54 2.33
CA GLU A 121 0.78 12.28 3.44
C GLU A 121 0.22 13.69 3.61
N ALA A 122 0.02 14.43 2.51
CA ALA A 122 -0.54 15.78 2.56
C ALA A 122 -1.98 15.77 3.06
N THR A 123 -2.77 14.78 2.63
CA THR A 123 -4.17 14.61 3.06
C THR A 123 -4.24 14.23 4.53
N LEU A 124 -3.40 13.30 4.99
CA LEU A 124 -3.30 12.94 6.40
C LEU A 124 -2.94 14.15 7.27
N ARG A 125 -1.92 14.93 6.89
CA ARG A 125 -1.54 16.16 7.61
C ARG A 125 -2.67 17.19 7.67
N ARG A 126 -3.46 17.28 6.60
CA ARG A 126 -4.61 18.20 6.55
C ARG A 126 -5.75 17.72 7.45
N LEU A 127 -6.07 16.43 7.42
CA LEU A 127 -7.17 15.85 8.19
C LEU A 127 -6.83 15.71 9.67
N TRP A 128 -5.56 15.49 9.99
CA TRP A 128 -5.07 15.30 11.34
C TRP A 128 -3.79 16.10 11.58
N PRO A 129 -3.90 17.41 11.88
CA PRO A 129 -2.74 18.28 12.09
C PRO A 129 -1.91 17.91 13.33
N GLU A 130 -2.58 17.48 14.39
CA GLU A 130 -1.97 16.97 15.64
C GLU A 130 -1.49 15.52 15.51
N TRP A 131 -1.17 15.10 14.29
CA TRP A 131 -0.63 13.79 14.01
C TRP A 131 0.57 13.50 14.91
N PRO A 132 0.60 12.36 15.62
CA PRO A 132 1.75 11.99 16.42
C PRO A 132 2.95 11.76 15.47
N ARG A 133 3.76 12.80 15.27
CA ARG A 133 5.15 12.66 14.80
C ARG A 133 5.98 12.08 15.95
N GLY A 134 5.72 10.83 16.29
CA GLY A 134 6.71 10.02 16.99
C GLY A 134 7.62 9.40 15.94
N GLU A 135 8.93 9.40 16.17
CA GLU A 135 9.71 8.25 15.69
C GLU A 135 9.09 7.03 16.35
N ASP A 136 8.77 6.00 15.57
CA ASP A 136 8.22 4.77 16.14
C ASP A 136 9.17 4.33 17.25
N THR A 137 8.66 4.24 18.47
CA THR A 137 9.44 3.71 19.56
C THR A 137 9.83 2.28 19.20
N PHE A 138 10.99 1.82 19.67
CA PHE A 138 11.39 0.43 19.48
C PHE A 138 10.29 -0.56 19.89
N LEU A 139 9.45 -0.18 20.85
CA LEU A 139 8.30 -0.97 21.29
C LEU A 139 7.17 -1.01 20.26
N GLU A 140 6.84 0.13 19.64
CA GLU A 140 5.86 0.24 18.56
C GLU A 140 6.29 -0.58 17.34
N ILE A 141 7.58 -0.50 16.97
CA ILE A 141 8.16 -1.31 15.89
C ILE A 141 8.03 -2.81 16.20
N ASN A 142 8.38 -3.24 17.42
CA ASN A 142 8.26 -4.66 17.80
C ASN A 142 6.81 -5.13 17.85
N LEU A 143 5.88 -4.30 18.32
CA LEU A 143 4.46 -4.63 18.33
C LEU A 143 3.93 -4.78 16.90
N TYR A 144 4.30 -3.87 16.00
CA TYR A 144 3.96 -3.95 14.59
C TYR A 144 4.47 -5.24 13.95
N HIS A 145 5.75 -5.57 14.15
CA HIS A 145 6.33 -6.82 13.64
C HIS A 145 5.64 -8.07 14.22
N ALA A 146 5.34 -8.07 15.52
CA ALA A 146 4.68 -9.20 16.16
C ALA A 146 3.27 -9.41 15.61
N VAL A 147 2.51 -8.34 15.39
CA VAL A 147 1.16 -8.43 14.82
C VAL A 147 1.22 -8.89 13.37
N GLY A 148 2.10 -8.31 12.54
CA GLY A 148 2.25 -8.72 11.15
C GLY A 148 2.63 -10.21 10.99
N GLN A 149 3.37 -10.79 11.94
CA GLN A 149 3.69 -12.23 11.94
C GLN A 149 2.54 -13.13 12.43
N CYS A 150 1.56 -12.60 13.17
CA CYS A 150 0.38 -13.36 13.58
C CYS A 150 -0.62 -13.52 12.44
N ASP A 151 -0.65 -12.58 11.49
CA ASP A 151 -1.55 -12.60 10.33
C ASP A 151 -1.01 -13.42 9.14
N GLY A 152 0.16 -14.07 9.31
CA GLY A 152 0.70 -15.02 8.33
C GLY A 152 1.29 -14.40 7.05
N ILE A 153 1.63 -13.11 7.07
CA ILE A 153 2.32 -12.39 5.99
C ILE A 153 3.83 -12.66 6.02
#